data_AF-A0A6N9BU08-F1
#
_entry.id   AF-A0A6N9BU08-F1
#
_cell.length_a   1.000
_cell.length_b   1.000
_cell.length_c   1.000
_cell.angle_alpha   90.00
_cell.angle_beta   90.00
_cell.angle_gamma   90.00
#
_symmetry.space_group_name_H-M   'P 1'
#
loop_
_entity.id
_entity.type
_entity.pdbx_description
1 polymer ?
#
loop_
_entity_poly.entity_id
_entity_poly.type
_entity_poly.pdbx_seq_one_letter_code
_entity_poly.pdbx_strand_id
1 'polypeptide(L)'
;MRKSTPALVLLVCLGCAPVEEPGAWQAPRGPGGVNPDLNGVWQAMNEANWDIERHMARASVQLRDGPMGPVPSIPTLYMGATAAVPPSLGVVVGGTLPYRPEALATRDANRANWSELDPEVKCFLPGIPRANYLPQPFQIFQSPNHIEFVYQFASATRNIMMEDPGPAPAD
;
A
#
# COMPACT_ATOMS: atom_id res chain seq x y z
N MET A 1 16.94 73.54 33.43
CA MET A 1 16.34 72.20 33.19
C MET A 1 15.67 72.30 31.82
N ARG A 2 15.91 71.52 30.76
CA ARG A 2 16.38 70.14 30.54
C ARG A 2 17.40 70.14 29.39
N LYS A 3 18.47 69.35 29.49
CA LYS A 3 19.40 69.07 28.39
C LYS A 3 18.87 67.87 27.60
N SER A 4 18.74 68.00 26.29
CA SER A 4 18.32 66.93 25.37
C SER A 4 19.52 66.03 25.03
N THR A 5 19.50 64.80 25.51
CA THR A 5 20.48 63.76 25.17
C THR A 5 20.01 63.04 23.90
N PRO A 6 20.84 62.88 22.85
CA PRO A 6 20.48 62.03 21.71
C PRO A 6 20.65 60.57 22.10
N ALA A 7 19.59 59.77 21.93
CA ALA A 7 19.60 58.33 22.13
C ALA A 7 20.24 57.64 20.92
N LEU A 8 21.36 56.94 21.15
CA LEU A 8 22.00 56.06 20.18
C LEU A 8 21.20 54.76 20.08
N VAL A 9 20.52 54.54 18.96
CA VAL A 9 19.82 53.27 18.67
C VAL A 9 20.85 52.28 18.14
N LEU A 10 21.17 51.26 18.94
CA LEU A 10 22.02 50.15 18.56
C LEU A 10 21.17 49.10 17.82
N LEU A 11 21.35 49.00 16.50
CA LEU A 11 20.70 47.97 15.68
C LEU A 11 21.44 46.63 15.91
N VAL A 12 20.83 45.74 16.71
CA VAL A 12 21.31 44.37 16.89
C VAL A 12 20.93 43.58 15.64
N CYS A 13 21.89 43.36 14.73
CA CYS A 13 21.77 42.37 13.68
C CYS A 13 21.77 40.98 14.34
N LEU A 14 20.57 40.39 14.51
CA LEU A 14 20.44 38.96 14.76
C LEU A 14 21.15 38.23 13.61
N GLY A 15 22.29 37.62 13.91
CA GLY A 15 23.02 36.79 12.95
C GLY A 15 22.10 35.66 12.48
N CYS A 16 21.80 35.65 11.19
CA CYS A 16 21.18 34.52 10.53
C CYS A 16 22.22 33.39 10.54
N ALA A 17 22.09 32.43 11.45
CA ALA A 17 22.89 31.22 11.40
C ALA A 17 22.59 30.51 10.07
N PRO A 18 23.60 30.03 9.32
CA PRO A 18 23.35 29.23 8.14
C PRO A 18 22.56 27.99 8.56
N VAL A 19 21.38 27.82 7.97
CA VAL A 19 20.65 26.56 8.05
C VAL A 19 21.48 25.56 7.27
N GLU A 20 22.08 24.59 7.97
CA GLU A 20 22.77 23.48 7.34
C GLU A 20 21.69 22.64 6.65
N GLU A 21 21.66 22.71 5.32
CA GLU A 21 20.80 21.83 4.51
C GLU A 21 21.13 20.39 4.91
N PRO A 22 20.15 19.59 5.37
CA PRO A 22 20.42 18.19 5.65
C PRO A 22 20.99 17.58 4.37
N GLY A 23 22.21 17.04 4.46
CA GLY A 23 22.91 16.45 3.33
C GLY A 23 21.98 15.48 2.58
N ALA A 24 22.12 15.42 1.25
CA ALA A 24 21.29 14.57 0.42
C ALA A 24 21.25 13.13 0.98
N TRP A 25 20.05 12.62 1.24
CA TRP A 25 19.89 11.28 1.78
C TRP A 25 20.52 10.25 0.85
N GLN A 26 21.45 9.47 1.38
CA GLN A 26 22.09 8.37 0.66
C GLN A 26 21.41 7.06 1.05
N ALA A 27 20.64 6.49 0.12
CA ALA A 27 19.98 5.21 0.35
C ALA A 27 21.01 4.10 0.62
N PRO A 28 20.78 3.24 1.63
CA PRO A 28 21.60 2.05 1.86
C PRO A 28 21.63 1.17 0.61
N ARG A 29 22.76 0.50 0.42
CA ARG A 29 22.98 -0.41 -0.71
C ARG A 29 22.91 -1.84 -0.22
N GLY A 30 22.22 -2.67 -0.98
CA GLY A 30 22.14 -4.08 -0.73
C GLY A 30 23.48 -4.79 -0.97
N PRO A 31 23.48 -6.13 -0.90
CA PRO A 31 24.66 -6.93 -1.20
C PRO A 31 25.24 -6.59 -2.59
N GLY A 32 26.56 -6.44 -2.68
CA GLY A 32 27.26 -6.02 -3.91
C GLY A 32 27.34 -4.51 -4.13
N GLY A 33 26.69 -3.68 -3.30
CA GLY A 33 26.90 -2.22 -3.27
C GLY A 33 26.29 -1.42 -4.44
N VAL A 34 25.74 -2.08 -5.45
CA VAL A 34 25.16 -1.44 -6.66
C VAL A 34 23.67 -1.16 -6.48
N ASN A 35 22.91 -2.16 -6.04
CA ASN A 35 21.45 -2.08 -5.95
C ASN A 35 21.00 -1.45 -4.61
N PRO A 36 19.80 -0.84 -4.55
CA PRO A 36 19.19 -0.41 -3.29
C PRO A 36 19.04 -1.58 -2.31
N ASP A 37 19.22 -1.28 -1.02
CA ASP A 37 18.88 -2.20 0.06
C ASP A 37 17.36 -2.21 0.26
N LEU A 38 16.75 -3.38 0.07
CA LEU A 38 15.32 -3.60 0.28
C LEU A 38 15.00 -4.28 1.62
N ASN A 39 16.02 -4.62 2.41
CA ASN A 39 15.82 -5.31 3.68
C ASN A 39 14.94 -4.49 4.63
N GLY A 40 13.95 -5.14 5.23
CA GLY A 40 13.09 -4.51 6.23
C GLY A 40 11.64 -4.91 6.13
N VAL A 41 10.82 -4.29 6.98
CA VAL A 41 9.37 -4.50 7.03
C VAL A 41 8.69 -3.44 6.15
N TRP A 42 7.85 -3.90 5.25
CA TRP A 42 7.11 -3.12 4.27
C TRP A 42 5.61 -3.29 4.47
N GLN A 43 4.85 -2.24 4.18
CA GLN A 43 3.40 -2.26 4.21
C GLN A 43 2.88 -1.25 3.19
N ALA A 44 1.87 -1.64 2.42
CA ALA A 44 1.15 -0.69 1.58
C ALA A 44 0.24 0.18 2.46
N MET A 45 0.52 1.48 2.50
CA MET A 45 -0.25 2.45 3.28
C MET A 45 -1.31 3.13 2.39
N ASN A 46 -2.22 2.33 1.84
CA ASN A 46 -3.32 2.80 0.97
C ASN A 46 -4.48 1.78 0.94
N GLU A 47 -5.53 2.09 0.20
CA GLU A 47 -6.76 1.28 0.08
C GLU A 47 -6.73 0.32 -1.11
N ALA A 48 -5.57 0.12 -1.75
CA ALA A 48 -5.42 -0.76 -2.91
C ALA A 48 -5.73 -2.23 -2.59
N ASN A 49 -5.79 -2.57 -1.30
CA ASN A 49 -6.34 -3.82 -0.79
C ASN A 49 -7.73 -4.14 -1.36
N TRP A 50 -8.59 -3.11 -1.44
CA TRP A 50 -10.00 -3.27 -1.76
C TRP A 50 -10.27 -3.19 -3.26
N ASP A 51 -9.57 -2.29 -3.94
CA ASP A 51 -9.52 -2.15 -5.39
C ASP A 51 -8.33 -1.27 -5.75
N ILE A 52 -7.53 -1.69 -6.73
CA ILE A 52 -6.37 -0.94 -7.21
C ILE A 52 -6.76 0.22 -8.12
N GLU A 53 -7.95 0.16 -8.73
CA GLU A 53 -8.54 1.27 -9.46
C GLU A 53 -9.20 2.27 -8.50
N ARG A 54 -9.46 3.48 -9.01
CA ARG A 54 -10.21 4.50 -8.26
C ARG A 54 -11.60 3.95 -7.89
N HIS A 55 -11.99 4.11 -6.63
CA HIS A 55 -13.30 3.67 -6.16
C HIS A 55 -13.83 4.56 -5.03
N MET A 56 -15.16 4.65 -4.94
CA MET A 56 -15.84 5.38 -3.87
C MET A 56 -16.01 4.50 -2.63
N ALA A 57 -16.23 5.16 -1.50
CA ALA A 57 -16.55 4.50 -0.25
C ALA A 57 -17.83 3.66 -0.39
N ARG A 58 -17.85 2.49 0.23
CA ARG A 58 -19.02 1.60 0.27
C ARG A 58 -19.28 1.17 1.70
N ALA A 59 -20.55 1.09 2.08
CA ALA A 59 -20.95 0.64 3.41
C ALA A 59 -20.58 -0.83 3.70
N SER A 60 -20.32 -1.62 2.65
CA SER A 60 -19.85 -2.99 2.75
C SER A 60 -19.10 -3.41 1.48
N VAL A 61 -18.23 -4.42 1.57
CA VAL A 61 -17.57 -5.09 0.43
C VAL A 61 -18.58 -5.69 -0.55
N GLN A 62 -19.74 -6.13 -0.04
CA GLN A 62 -20.83 -6.71 -0.82
C GLN A 62 -22.15 -5.99 -0.52
N LEU A 63 -22.78 -5.49 -1.57
CA LEU A 63 -24.00 -4.68 -1.50
C LEU A 63 -25.16 -5.38 -2.22
N ARG A 64 -26.37 -5.01 -1.85
CA ARG A 64 -27.62 -5.34 -2.54
C ARG A 64 -28.47 -4.10 -2.68
N ASP A 65 -29.44 -4.14 -3.58
CA ASP A 65 -30.41 -3.07 -3.72
C ASP A 65 -31.27 -2.92 -2.46
N GLY A 66 -31.50 -1.66 -2.09
CA GLY A 66 -32.29 -1.26 -0.93
C GLY A 66 -33.18 -0.06 -1.26
N PRO A 67 -34.17 0.24 -0.40
CA PRO A 67 -35.19 1.26 -0.67
C PRO A 67 -34.64 2.69 -0.77
N MET A 68 -33.46 2.96 -0.19
CA MET A 68 -32.80 4.27 -0.19
C MET A 68 -31.40 4.23 -0.85
N GLY A 69 -31.16 3.23 -1.71
CA GLY A 69 -29.87 2.97 -2.33
C GLY A 69 -29.22 1.66 -1.85
N PRO A 70 -27.97 1.39 -2.28
CA PRO A 70 -27.28 0.16 -1.95
C PRO A 70 -27.07 -0.02 -0.44
N VAL A 71 -27.43 -1.19 0.07
CA VAL A 71 -27.27 -1.57 1.48
C VAL A 71 -26.39 -2.81 1.59
N PRO A 72 -25.75 -3.08 2.75
CA PRO A 72 -25.01 -4.32 2.97
C PRO A 72 -25.84 -5.56 2.63
N SER A 73 -25.20 -6.51 1.96
CA SER A 73 -25.78 -7.81 1.66
C SER A 73 -26.00 -8.63 2.94
N ILE A 74 -26.87 -9.65 2.89
CA ILE A 74 -27.13 -10.51 4.06
C ILE A 74 -25.84 -11.12 4.63
N PRO A 75 -24.91 -11.68 3.82
CA PRO A 75 -23.66 -12.24 4.33
C PRO A 75 -22.78 -11.26 5.10
N THR A 76 -22.79 -9.98 4.73
CA THR A 76 -21.90 -8.96 5.30
C THR A 76 -22.60 -8.01 6.27
N LEU A 77 -23.92 -8.12 6.45
CA LEU A 77 -24.73 -7.20 7.25
C LEU A 77 -24.24 -7.09 8.70
N TYR A 78 -23.96 -8.23 9.33
CA TYR A 78 -23.54 -8.29 10.74
C TYR A 78 -22.09 -7.85 10.98
N MET A 79 -21.30 -7.70 9.92
CA MET A 79 -19.91 -7.22 10.03
C MET A 79 -19.84 -5.71 10.32
N GLY A 80 -20.91 -4.96 10.03
CA GLY A 80 -20.95 -3.51 10.24
C GLY A 80 -19.75 -2.80 9.57
N ALA A 81 -19.10 -1.91 10.32
CA ALA A 81 -17.96 -1.13 9.82
C ALA A 81 -16.74 -1.98 9.42
N THR A 82 -16.61 -3.22 9.92
CA THR A 82 -15.47 -4.09 9.58
C THR A 82 -15.48 -4.57 8.13
N ALA A 83 -16.65 -4.56 7.48
CA ALA A 83 -16.78 -4.86 6.05
C ALA A 83 -16.83 -3.59 5.18
N ALA A 84 -16.72 -2.38 5.76
CA ALA A 84 -16.80 -1.15 4.99
C ALA A 84 -15.56 -0.99 4.10
N VAL A 85 -15.77 -0.43 2.90
CA VAL A 85 -14.68 -0.15 1.97
C VAL A 85 -14.41 1.36 1.96
N PRO A 86 -13.19 1.80 2.34
CA PRO A 86 -12.80 3.20 2.23
C PRO A 86 -12.69 3.65 0.76
N PRO A 87 -12.82 4.95 0.46
CA PRO A 87 -12.61 5.46 -0.89
C PRO A 87 -11.12 5.48 -1.22
N SER A 88 -10.77 5.36 -2.50
CA SER A 88 -9.38 5.49 -2.96
C SER A 88 -9.27 6.25 -4.28
N LEU A 89 -8.16 6.96 -4.47
CA LEU A 89 -7.78 7.54 -5.75
C LEU A 89 -7.26 6.50 -6.76
N GLY A 90 -6.96 5.28 -6.30
CA GLY A 90 -6.36 4.21 -7.08
C GLY A 90 -4.84 4.33 -7.21
N VAL A 91 -4.19 3.21 -7.53
CA VAL A 91 -2.74 3.10 -7.77
C VAL A 91 -2.40 2.80 -9.23
N VAL A 92 -3.41 2.54 -10.06
CA VAL A 92 -3.24 2.25 -11.49
C VAL A 92 -2.82 3.52 -12.23
N VAL A 93 -1.65 3.48 -12.86
CA VAL A 93 -1.18 4.55 -13.74
C VAL A 93 -2.12 4.67 -14.94
N GLY A 94 -2.65 5.86 -15.20
CA GLY A 94 -3.69 6.07 -16.21
C GLY A 94 -5.11 5.79 -15.71
N GLY A 95 -5.28 5.32 -14.48
CA GLY A 95 -6.55 5.24 -13.75
C GLY A 95 -7.37 3.96 -13.96
N THR A 96 -7.26 3.30 -15.12
CA THR A 96 -8.01 2.08 -15.44
C THR A 96 -7.12 1.01 -16.04
N LEU A 97 -7.37 -0.24 -15.69
CA LEU A 97 -6.71 -1.39 -16.28
C LEU A 97 -7.32 -1.72 -17.65
N PRO A 98 -6.49 -2.19 -18.62
CA PRO A 98 -6.96 -2.56 -19.95
C PRO A 98 -7.62 -3.96 -19.92
N TYR A 99 -8.80 -4.06 -19.31
CA TYR A 99 -9.55 -5.33 -19.27
C TYR A 99 -10.06 -5.73 -20.65
N ARG A 100 -10.02 -7.03 -20.92
CA ARG A 100 -10.90 -7.63 -21.94
C ARG A 100 -12.35 -7.57 -21.44
N PRO A 101 -13.36 -7.43 -22.33
CA PRO A 101 -14.76 -7.32 -21.91
C PRO A 101 -15.23 -8.46 -21.00
N GLU A 102 -14.84 -9.70 -21.30
CA GLU A 102 -15.14 -10.87 -20.48
C GLU A 102 -14.46 -10.83 -19.11
N ALA A 103 -13.22 -10.34 -19.04
CA ALA A 103 -12.49 -10.20 -17.78
C ALA A 103 -13.10 -9.12 -16.89
N LEU A 104 -13.59 -8.03 -17.48
CA LEU A 104 -14.31 -6.98 -16.78
C LEU A 104 -15.61 -7.52 -16.18
N ALA A 105 -16.38 -8.28 -16.96
CA ALA A 105 -17.61 -8.91 -16.48
C ALA A 105 -17.35 -9.91 -15.34
N THR A 106 -16.29 -10.73 -15.44
CA THR A 106 -15.90 -11.64 -14.35
C THR A 106 -15.48 -10.88 -13.10
N ARG A 107 -14.70 -9.80 -13.23
CA ARG A 107 -14.31 -8.95 -12.09
C ARG A 107 -15.54 -8.40 -11.37
N ASP A 108 -16.50 -7.86 -12.12
CA ASP A 108 -17.70 -7.26 -11.54
C ASP A 108 -18.60 -8.31 -10.88
N ALA A 109 -18.73 -9.49 -11.49
CA ALA A 109 -19.44 -10.63 -10.90
C ALA A 109 -18.78 -11.13 -9.60
N ASN A 110 -17.44 -11.21 -9.56
CA ASN A 110 -16.71 -11.58 -8.36
C ASN A 110 -16.90 -10.54 -7.24
N ARG A 111 -16.84 -9.24 -7.58
CA ARG A 111 -17.07 -8.15 -6.63
C ARG A 111 -18.48 -8.16 -6.05
N ALA A 112 -19.48 -8.49 -6.88
CA ALA A 112 -20.87 -8.60 -6.43
C ALA A 112 -21.09 -9.79 -5.47
N ASN A 113 -20.23 -10.80 -5.51
CA ASN A 113 -20.28 -12.01 -4.67
C ASN A 113 -19.02 -12.14 -3.81
N TRP A 114 -18.50 -11.01 -3.31
CA TRP A 114 -17.23 -10.93 -2.58
C TRP A 114 -17.13 -11.97 -1.45
N SER A 115 -18.17 -12.12 -0.63
CA SER A 115 -18.14 -13.04 0.52
C SER A 115 -17.97 -14.51 0.12
N GLU A 116 -18.26 -14.85 -1.13
CA GLU A 116 -18.19 -16.23 -1.64
C GLU A 116 -16.98 -16.45 -2.54
N LEU A 117 -16.56 -15.43 -3.28
CA LEU A 117 -15.58 -15.55 -4.37
C LEU A 117 -14.24 -14.92 -4.05
N ASP A 118 -14.13 -14.06 -3.03
CA ASP A 118 -12.84 -13.55 -2.61
C ASP A 118 -12.00 -14.68 -1.95
N PRO A 119 -10.80 -14.99 -2.45
CA PRO A 119 -9.93 -16.02 -1.87
C PRO A 119 -9.51 -15.73 -0.41
N GLU A 120 -9.42 -14.46 -0.02
CA GLU A 120 -9.06 -14.02 1.34
C GLU A 120 -10.11 -14.49 2.35
N VAL A 121 -11.40 -14.46 1.99
CA VAL A 121 -12.50 -14.95 2.85
C VAL A 121 -12.37 -16.46 3.13
N LYS A 122 -11.71 -17.20 2.24
CA LYS A 122 -11.45 -18.65 2.36
C LYS A 122 -10.09 -18.97 2.97
N CYS A 123 -9.35 -17.97 3.45
CA CYS A 123 -7.98 -18.11 3.94
C CYS A 123 -7.00 -18.71 2.92
N PHE A 124 -7.25 -18.53 1.62
CA PHE A 124 -6.31 -18.98 0.59
C PHE A 124 -5.10 -18.06 0.52
N LEU A 125 -3.94 -18.64 0.19
CA LEU A 125 -2.69 -17.90 0.06
C LEU A 125 -2.84 -16.82 -1.03
N PRO A 126 -2.58 -15.54 -0.72
CA PRO A 126 -2.69 -14.47 -1.69
C PRO A 126 -1.56 -14.57 -2.70
N GLY A 127 -1.90 -14.49 -3.99
CA GLY A 127 -0.91 -14.38 -5.06
C GLY A 127 -0.31 -12.97 -5.17
N ILE A 128 0.78 -12.85 -5.92
CA ILE A 128 1.31 -11.53 -6.34
C ILE A 128 0.44 -10.99 -7.48
N PRO A 129 0.03 -9.70 -7.47
CA PRO A 129 0.43 -8.64 -6.52
C PRO A 129 -0.51 -8.45 -5.32
N ARG A 130 -1.60 -9.21 -5.16
CA ARG A 130 -2.58 -9.06 -4.06
C ARG A 130 -1.92 -9.06 -2.68
N ALA A 131 -0.95 -9.96 -2.46
CA ALA A 131 -0.23 -10.09 -1.20
C ALA A 131 0.49 -8.80 -0.77
N ASN A 132 0.96 -7.99 -1.74
CA ASN A 132 1.66 -6.73 -1.47
C ASN A 132 0.71 -5.59 -1.07
N TYR A 133 -0.57 -5.72 -1.36
CA TYR A 133 -1.61 -4.74 -1.02
C TYR A 133 -2.51 -5.19 0.13
N LEU A 134 -2.25 -6.36 0.71
CA LEU A 134 -2.92 -6.74 1.95
C LEU A 134 -2.54 -5.76 3.08
N PRO A 135 -3.42 -5.50 4.06
CA PRO A 135 -3.16 -4.52 5.09
C PRO A 135 -2.07 -4.98 6.07
N GLN A 136 -1.76 -6.28 6.11
CA GLN A 136 -0.70 -6.81 6.95
C GLN A 136 0.69 -6.51 6.35
N PRO A 137 1.67 -6.12 7.16
CA PRO A 137 3.05 -5.98 6.71
C PRO A 137 3.66 -7.29 6.18
N PHE A 138 4.71 -7.14 5.38
CA PHE A 138 5.59 -8.22 4.94
C PHE A 138 7.05 -7.80 5.08
N GLN A 139 7.95 -8.76 5.27
CA GLN A 139 9.37 -8.51 5.41
C GLN A 139 10.12 -8.96 4.17
N ILE A 140 11.06 -8.14 3.71
CA ILE A 140 11.99 -8.50 2.64
C ILE A 140 13.35 -8.84 3.27
N PHE A 141 13.92 -9.96 2.85
CA PHE A 141 15.30 -10.34 3.09
C PHE A 141 16.04 -10.37 1.76
N GLN A 142 17.11 -9.59 1.63
CA GLN A 142 17.91 -9.51 0.41
C GLN A 142 19.32 -10.03 0.67
N SER A 143 19.70 -11.08 -0.06
CA SER A 143 21.04 -11.66 -0.09
C SER A 143 21.69 -11.46 -1.47
N PRO A 144 22.99 -11.79 -1.65
CA PRO A 144 23.61 -11.77 -2.98
C PRO A 144 22.92 -12.69 -4.00
N ASN A 145 22.30 -13.79 -3.56
CA ASN A 145 21.86 -14.88 -4.44
C ASN A 145 20.33 -14.99 -4.55
N HIS A 146 19.59 -14.41 -3.62
CA HIS A 146 18.12 -14.44 -3.62
C HIS A 146 17.51 -13.29 -2.80
N ILE A 147 16.27 -12.95 -3.12
CA ILE A 147 15.38 -12.09 -2.31
C ILE A 147 14.20 -12.93 -1.83
N GLU A 148 13.96 -12.92 -0.52
CA GLU A 148 12.82 -13.58 0.10
C GLU A 148 11.82 -12.53 0.59
N PHE A 149 10.55 -12.72 0.25
CA PHE A 149 9.43 -11.97 0.82
C PHE A 149 8.69 -12.89 1.77
N VAL A 150 8.51 -12.45 3.02
CA VAL A 150 7.76 -13.18 4.04
C VAL A 150 6.55 -12.35 4.43
N TYR A 151 5.36 -12.81 4.06
CA TYR A 151 4.11 -12.13 4.33
C TYR A 151 3.55 -12.55 5.67
N GLN A 152 3.06 -11.60 6.47
CA GLN A 152 2.37 -11.93 7.72
C GLN A 152 1.08 -12.72 7.46
N PHE A 153 0.37 -12.43 6.35
CA PHE A 153 -0.84 -13.15 6.01
C PHE A 153 -0.54 -14.60 5.63
N ALA A 154 -1.11 -15.54 6.39
CA ALA A 154 -1.01 -16.98 6.16
C ALA A 154 0.43 -17.51 6.01
N SER A 155 1.43 -16.81 6.57
CA SER A 155 2.86 -17.12 6.42
C SER A 155 3.27 -17.37 4.95
N ALA A 156 2.61 -16.70 4.00
CA ALA A 156 2.93 -16.84 2.59
C ALA A 156 4.37 -16.37 2.35
N THR A 157 5.07 -17.03 1.45
CA THR A 157 6.44 -16.65 1.09
C THR A 157 6.62 -16.57 -0.41
N ARG A 158 7.55 -15.72 -0.84
CA ARG A 158 7.97 -15.61 -2.24
C ARG A 158 9.47 -15.49 -2.28
N ASN A 159 10.12 -16.54 -2.77
CA ASN A 159 11.53 -16.52 -3.10
C ASN A 159 11.75 -16.09 -4.56
N ILE A 160 12.69 -15.18 -4.77
CA ILE A 160 13.19 -14.73 -6.06
C ILE A 160 14.70 -15.01 -6.10
N MET A 161 15.09 -16.03 -6.83
CA MET A 161 16.50 -16.38 -7.06
C MET A 161 17.11 -15.42 -8.09
N MET A 162 18.37 -15.01 -7.88
CA MET A 162 19.12 -14.14 -8.80
C MET A 162 19.67 -14.89 -10.01
N GLU A 163 19.78 -16.21 -9.88
CA GLU A 163 20.13 -17.14 -10.94
C GLU A 163 18.97 -18.10 -11.15
N ASP A 164 18.84 -18.63 -12.37
CA ASP A 164 17.81 -19.61 -12.70
C ASP A 164 18.01 -20.88 -11.86
N PRO A 165 17.08 -21.22 -10.95
CA PRO A 165 17.21 -22.40 -10.09
C PRO A 165 16.95 -23.70 -10.85
N GLY A 166 16.58 -23.63 -12.13
CA GLY A 166 16.11 -24.77 -12.91
C GLY A 166 14.60 -24.97 -12.78
N PRO A 167 14.07 -26.11 -13.24
CA PRO A 167 12.64 -26.39 -13.18
C PRO A 167 12.15 -26.40 -11.73
N ALA A 168 10.94 -25.89 -11.52
CA ALA A 168 10.30 -25.96 -10.21
C ALA A 168 10.28 -27.41 -9.70
N PRO A 169 10.58 -27.65 -8.42
CA PRO A 169 10.32 -28.94 -7.79
C PRO A 169 8.84 -29.29 -8.04
N ALA A 170 8.55 -30.55 -8.39
CA ALA A 170 7.17 -30.97 -8.59
C ALA A 170 6.35 -30.73 -7.31
N ASP A 171 5.20 -30.08 -7.47
CA ASP A 171 4.24 -29.78 -6.40
C ASP A 171 3.69 -31.05 -5.74
#